data_AF-A0A971LAR8-F1
#
_entry.id   AF-A0A971LAR8-F1
#
_cell.length_a   1.000
_cell.length_b   1.000
_cell.length_c   1.000
_cell.angle_alpha   90.00
_cell.angle_beta   90.00
_cell.angle_gamma   90.00
#
_symmetry.space_group_name_H-M   'P 1'
#
loop_
_entity.id
_entity.type
_entity.pdbx_description
1 polymer ?
#
loop_
_entity_poly.entity_id
_entity_poly.type
_entity_poly.pdbx_seq_one_letter_code
_entity_poly.pdbx_strand_id
1 'polypeptide(L)'
;MAMDHAYNEIKGIEAYVGGYPGVSYDVEIDFDSRLLTWRRFFAGYSGKDDYYEKTIRKDTLAKFIESLKEINVLNWKSKYENPGVCDGTQWSVEFKRDGRSIRKSGDNNFPENWDEFCRLVRRVSGKPFG
;
A
#
# COMPACT_ATOMS: atom_id res chain seq x y z
N MET A 1 -10.42 0.82 21.68
CA MET A 1 -10.38 -0.66 21.66
C MET A 1 -9.01 -1.12 21.18
N ALA A 2 -8.64 -2.41 21.29
CA ALA A 2 -7.30 -2.91 20.92
C ALA A 2 -6.91 -2.61 19.45
N MET A 3 -7.90 -2.54 18.54
CA MET A 3 -7.71 -2.15 17.14
C MET A 3 -7.20 -0.70 17.01
N ASP A 4 -7.80 0.26 17.73
CA ASP A 4 -7.41 1.67 17.64
C ASP A 4 -5.95 1.88 18.06
N HIS A 5 -5.51 1.13 19.07
CA HIS A 5 -4.11 1.17 19.53
C HIS A 5 -3.15 0.72 18.43
N ALA A 6 -3.46 -0.37 17.73
CA ALA A 6 -2.60 -0.91 16.67
C ALA A 6 -2.42 0.08 15.51
N TYR A 7 -3.47 0.82 15.14
CA TYR A 7 -3.36 1.85 14.09
C TYR A 7 -2.63 3.10 14.56
N ASN A 8 -2.71 3.45 15.85
CA ASN A 8 -1.98 4.59 16.41
C ASN A 8 -0.46 4.35 16.48
N GLU A 9 -0.02 3.08 16.48
CA GLU A 9 1.40 2.71 16.39
C GLU A 9 1.98 2.81 14.97
N ILE A 10 1.12 2.93 13.94
CA ILE A 10 1.59 2.97 12.56
C ILE A 10 2.25 4.33 12.28
N LYS A 11 3.47 4.25 11.75
CA LYS A 11 4.33 5.37 11.36
C LYS A 11 4.41 5.57 9.86
N GLY A 12 3.97 4.59 9.09
CA GLY A 12 3.96 4.69 7.64
C GLY A 12 3.40 3.45 6.97
N ILE A 13 3.25 3.55 5.65
CA ILE A 13 2.84 2.45 4.79
C ILE A 13 3.75 2.38 3.58
N GLU A 14 4.08 1.17 3.17
CA GLU A 14 4.71 0.88 1.88
C GLU A 14 3.84 -0.15 1.16
N ALA A 15 3.38 0.18 -0.04
CA ALA A 15 2.43 -0.61 -0.79
C ALA A 15 2.95 -0.83 -2.21
N TYR A 16 2.98 -2.08 -2.64
CA TYR A 16 3.41 -2.51 -3.96
C TYR A 16 2.33 -3.36 -4.62
N VAL A 17 2.16 -3.20 -5.93
CA VAL A 17 1.34 -4.07 -6.76
C VAL A 17 1.87 -4.10 -8.20
N GLY A 18 1.96 -5.29 -8.77
CA GLY A 18 2.32 -5.47 -10.18
C GLY A 18 2.78 -6.88 -10.50
N GLY A 19 3.23 -7.09 -11.74
CA GLY A 19 3.66 -8.40 -12.24
C GLY A 19 4.60 -8.26 -13.42
N TYR A 20 5.33 -9.33 -13.75
CA TYR A 20 6.22 -9.36 -14.90
C TYR A 20 5.71 -10.36 -15.97
N PRO A 21 5.68 -9.99 -17.26
CA PRO A 21 5.93 -8.65 -17.80
C PRO A 21 4.71 -7.73 -17.60
N GLY A 22 4.90 -6.53 -17.05
CA GLY A 22 3.79 -5.63 -16.77
C GLY A 22 4.19 -4.30 -16.13
N VAL A 23 3.19 -3.47 -15.86
CA VAL A 23 3.35 -2.26 -15.04
C VAL A 23 3.27 -2.65 -13.57
N SER A 24 4.15 -2.09 -12.76
CA SER A 24 4.02 -2.15 -11.30
C SER A 24 4.06 -0.75 -10.70
N TYR A 25 3.49 -0.65 -9.51
CA TYR A 25 3.43 0.57 -8.73
C TYR A 25 3.96 0.31 -7.33
N ASP A 26 4.63 1.31 -6.81
CA ASP A 26 5.06 1.37 -5.42
C ASP A 26 4.67 2.72 -4.83
N VAL A 27 4.13 2.70 -3.62
CA VAL A 27 3.76 3.88 -2.85
C VAL A 27 4.26 3.76 -1.44
N GLU A 28 5.03 4.75 -1.01
CA GLU A 28 5.47 4.91 0.37
C GLU A 28 4.85 6.18 0.95
N ILE A 29 4.36 6.10 2.18
CA ILE A 29 3.88 7.27 2.94
C ILE A 29 4.47 7.19 4.34
N ASP A 30 5.29 8.18 4.69
CA ASP A 30 5.75 8.41 6.05
C ASP A 30 4.78 9.34 6.78
N PHE A 31 4.26 8.93 7.93
CA PHE A 31 3.17 9.66 8.61
C PHE A 31 3.67 10.87 9.41
N ASP A 32 4.92 10.83 9.88
CA ASP A 32 5.51 11.90 10.68
C ASP A 32 5.87 13.11 9.79
N SER A 33 6.63 12.87 8.72
CA SER A 33 6.98 13.86 7.69
C SER A 33 5.82 14.17 6.74
N ARG A 34 4.87 13.23 6.59
CA ARG A 34 3.78 13.24 5.58
C ARG A 34 4.29 13.17 4.14
N LEU A 35 5.53 12.74 3.95
CA LEU A 35 6.08 12.54 2.62
C LEU A 35 5.44 11.31 1.99
N LEU A 36 4.84 11.50 0.81
CA LEU A 36 4.41 10.44 -0.07
C LEU A 36 5.36 10.37 -1.25
N THR A 37 5.82 9.16 -1.53
CA THR A 37 6.59 8.81 -2.72
C THR A 37 5.79 7.80 -3.53
N TRP A 38 5.71 8.02 -4.84
CA TRP A 38 5.08 7.12 -5.79
C TRP A 38 6.08 6.78 -6.88
N ARG A 39 6.17 5.50 -7.21
CA ARG A 39 7.05 4.96 -8.23
C ARG A 39 6.27 4.06 -9.17
N ARG A 40 6.59 4.14 -10.46
CA ARG A 40 6.09 3.23 -11.50
C ARG A 40 7.24 2.45 -12.09
N PHE A 41 6.98 1.22 -12.49
CA PHE A 41 7.93 0.45 -13.28
C PHE A 41 7.18 -0.20 -14.44
N PHE A 42 7.87 -0.36 -15.56
CA PHE A 42 7.41 -1.16 -16.68
C PHE A 42 8.46 -2.21 -16.99
N ALA A 43 8.07 -3.48 -16.93
CA ALA A 43 8.98 -4.62 -17.10
C ALA A 43 10.23 -4.55 -16.20
N GLY A 44 10.10 -4.00 -15.00
CA GLY A 44 11.19 -3.83 -14.02
C GLY A 44 12.06 -2.58 -14.20
N TYR A 45 11.77 -1.73 -15.20
CA TYR A 45 12.52 -0.50 -15.46
C TYR A 45 11.70 0.75 -15.11
N SER A 46 12.37 1.81 -14.64
CA SER A 46 11.76 3.12 -14.38
C SER A 46 12.35 4.20 -15.30
N GLY A 47 11.48 5.02 -15.89
CA GLY A 47 11.82 6.21 -16.68
C GLY A 47 11.74 7.51 -15.87
N LYS A 48 11.86 8.65 -16.58
CA LYS A 48 11.90 9.99 -15.96
C LYS A 48 10.57 10.39 -15.29
N ASP A 49 9.43 9.98 -15.87
CA ASP A 49 8.09 10.30 -15.36
C ASP A 49 7.53 9.24 -14.39
N ASP A 50 8.37 8.27 -14.01
CA ASP A 50 8.01 7.13 -13.16
C ASP A 50 8.30 7.39 -11.67
N TYR A 51 8.56 8.64 -11.30
CA TYR A 51 8.73 9.09 -9.92
C TYR A 51 7.84 10.31 -9.64
N TYR A 52 7.22 10.32 -8.47
CA TYR A 52 6.47 11.47 -7.97
C TYR A 52 6.56 11.52 -6.45
N GLU A 53 6.76 12.72 -5.92
CA GLU A 53 6.68 12.95 -4.48
C GLU A 53 5.77 14.12 -4.15
N LYS A 54 5.18 14.07 -2.96
CA LYS A 54 4.50 15.23 -2.37
C LYS A 54 4.44 15.12 -0.86
N THR A 55 4.35 16.26 -0.20
CA THR A 55 3.94 16.31 1.21
C THR A 55 2.41 16.36 1.30
N ILE A 56 1.80 15.39 1.98
CA ILE A 56 0.36 15.34 2.18
C ILE A 56 -0.07 16.31 3.31
N ARG A 57 -1.26 16.89 3.19
CA ARG A 57 -1.88 17.70 4.25
C ARG A 57 -2.27 16.82 5.44
N LYS A 58 -2.19 17.37 6.66
CA LYS A 58 -2.50 16.64 7.90
C LYS A 58 -3.91 16.05 7.91
N ASP A 59 -4.91 16.81 7.46
CA ASP A 59 -6.32 16.37 7.39
C ASP A 59 -6.53 15.25 6.35
N THR A 60 -5.81 15.31 5.23
CA THR A 60 -5.85 14.28 4.19
C THR A 60 -5.22 12.98 4.69
N LEU A 61 -4.09 13.07 5.40
CA LEU A 61 -3.47 11.90 6.02
C LEU A 61 -4.37 11.29 7.10
N ALA A 62 -4.96 12.12 7.97
CA ALA A 62 -5.89 11.65 9.00
C ALA A 62 -7.09 10.89 8.39
N LYS A 63 -7.71 11.46 7.35
CA LYS A 63 -8.81 10.79 6.61
C LYS A 63 -8.36 9.48 5.96
N PHE A 64 -7.14 9.44 5.42
CA PHE A 64 -6.59 8.22 4.84
C PHE A 64 -6.43 7.13 5.91
N ILE A 65 -5.87 7.45 7.07
CA ILE A 65 -5.71 6.52 8.20
C ILE A 65 -7.07 6.03 8.70
N GLU A 66 -8.06 6.91 8.85
CA GLU A 66 -9.43 6.52 9.22
C GLU A 66 -10.04 5.55 8.19
N SER A 67 -9.91 5.83 6.89
CA SER A 67 -10.40 4.89 5.87
C SER A 67 -9.67 3.54 5.89
N LEU A 68 -8.37 3.49 6.23
CA LEU A 68 -7.66 2.21 6.42
C LEU A 68 -8.21 1.41 7.62
N LYS A 69 -8.68 2.09 8.67
CA LYS A 69 -9.36 1.46 9.81
C LYS A 69 -10.72 0.91 9.39
N GLU A 70 -11.50 1.69 8.64
CA GLU A 70 -12.84 1.30 8.16
C GLU A 70 -12.81 0.01 7.33
N ILE A 71 -11.83 -0.14 6.43
CA ILE A 71 -11.69 -1.36 5.61
C ILE A 71 -10.89 -2.48 6.30
N ASN A 72 -10.45 -2.24 7.54
CA ASN A 72 -9.82 -3.20 8.44
C ASN A 72 -8.57 -3.90 7.88
N VAL A 73 -7.68 -3.15 7.23
CA VAL A 73 -6.48 -3.69 6.56
C VAL A 73 -5.54 -4.49 7.48
N LEU A 74 -5.48 -4.16 8.77
CA LEU A 74 -4.63 -4.90 9.72
C LEU A 74 -5.13 -6.32 9.96
N ASN A 75 -6.42 -6.58 9.76
CA ASN A 75 -7.05 -7.88 9.97
C ASN A 75 -6.98 -8.81 8.75
N TRP A 76 -6.40 -8.35 7.65
CA TRP A 76 -6.09 -9.21 6.51
C TRP A 76 -5.19 -10.39 6.93
N LYS A 77 -5.29 -11.53 6.23
CA LYS A 77 -4.32 -12.61 6.37
C LYS A 77 -2.92 -12.09 6.06
N SER A 78 -1.90 -12.63 6.73
CA SER A 78 -0.51 -12.26 6.47
C SER A 78 -0.09 -12.57 5.02
N LYS A 79 -0.62 -13.67 4.47
CA LYS A 79 -0.35 -14.10 3.09
C LYS A 79 -1.62 -14.60 2.40
N TYR A 80 -1.72 -14.26 1.12
CA TYR A 80 -2.72 -14.76 0.18
C TYR A 80 -2.00 -15.49 -0.95
N GLU A 81 -1.64 -16.74 -0.72
CA GLU A 81 -0.91 -17.56 -1.69
C GLU A 81 -1.93 -18.24 -2.63
N ASN A 82 -1.59 -18.33 -3.93
CA ASN A 82 -2.29 -19.15 -4.91
C ASN A 82 -1.33 -20.24 -5.42
N PRO A 83 -1.18 -21.37 -4.70
CA PRO A 83 -0.26 -22.42 -5.09
C PRO A 83 -0.71 -23.04 -6.43
N GLY A 84 0.00 -22.72 -7.51
CA GLY A 84 -0.27 -23.25 -8.85
C GLY A 84 -0.24 -22.22 -9.97
N VAL A 85 -0.17 -20.93 -9.65
CA VAL A 85 -0.05 -19.84 -10.63
C VAL A 85 1.23 -19.05 -10.30
N CYS A 86 2.23 -19.13 -11.18
CA CYS A 86 3.53 -18.46 -11.02
C CYS A 86 3.63 -17.16 -11.85
N ASP A 87 2.61 -16.86 -12.64
CA ASP A 87 2.47 -15.71 -13.51
C ASP A 87 1.29 -14.84 -13.04
N GLY A 88 1.43 -13.52 -13.07
CA GLY A 88 0.34 -12.61 -12.75
C GLY A 88 0.71 -11.53 -11.74
N THR A 89 -0.25 -11.14 -10.90
CA THR A 89 -0.13 -9.95 -10.05
C THR A 89 0.31 -10.33 -8.64
N GLN A 90 1.45 -9.80 -8.24
CA GLN A 90 1.95 -9.82 -6.89
C GLN A 90 1.68 -8.49 -6.20
N TRP A 91 1.44 -8.54 -4.90
CA TRP A 91 1.24 -7.34 -4.11
C TRP A 91 1.80 -7.51 -2.70
N SER A 92 2.16 -6.39 -2.09
CA SER A 92 2.46 -6.33 -0.67
C SER A 92 2.08 -5.00 -0.06
N VAL A 93 1.69 -5.04 1.20
CA VAL A 93 1.44 -3.86 2.02
C VAL A 93 2.18 -4.06 3.34
N GLU A 94 3.09 -3.14 3.65
CA GLU A 94 3.84 -3.09 4.89
C GLU A 94 3.44 -1.87 5.71
N PHE A 95 2.97 -2.10 6.93
CA PHE A 95 2.68 -1.05 7.91
C PHE A 95 3.89 -0.90 8.83
N LYS A 96 4.58 0.24 8.72
CA LYS A 96 5.77 0.59 9.50
C LYS A 96 5.36 1.03 10.90
N ARG A 97 6.11 0.62 11.93
CA ARG A 97 5.96 1.05 13.34
C ARG A 97 7.32 0.94 14.04
N ASP A 98 7.47 1.52 15.24
CA ASP A 98 8.75 1.54 15.96
C ASP A 98 9.31 0.13 16.30
N GLY A 99 8.44 -0.88 16.31
CA GLY A 99 8.80 -2.29 16.46
C GLY A 99 8.76 -3.08 15.15
N ARG A 100 8.28 -4.33 15.21
CA ARG A 100 8.20 -5.19 14.03
C ARG A 100 7.08 -4.74 13.08
N SER A 101 7.41 -4.30 11.86
CA SER A 101 6.42 -3.99 10.82
C SER A 101 5.41 -5.13 10.59
N ILE A 102 4.19 -4.76 10.21
CA ILE A 102 3.15 -5.71 9.83
C ILE A 102 3.12 -5.80 8.32
N ARG A 103 3.50 -6.95 7.77
CA ARG A 103 3.48 -7.20 6.32
C ARG A 103 2.30 -8.09 5.94
N LYS A 104 1.59 -7.67 4.89
CA LYS A 104 0.56 -8.42 4.17
C LYS A 104 1.03 -8.59 2.73
N SER A 105 0.84 -9.76 2.13
CA SER A 105 1.22 -9.98 0.73
C SER A 105 0.33 -11.01 0.06
N GLY A 106 0.32 -11.01 -1.25
CA GLY A 106 -0.36 -12.04 -2.01
C GLY A 106 0.18 -12.22 -3.42
N ASP A 107 -0.20 -13.35 -3.98
CA ASP A 107 0.11 -13.76 -5.34
C ASP A 107 -1.21 -14.18 -5.99
N ASN A 108 -1.70 -13.36 -6.94
CA ASN A 108 -2.95 -13.53 -7.66
C ASN A 108 -4.22 -13.67 -6.80
N ASN A 109 -4.10 -13.51 -5.49
CA ASN A 109 -5.19 -13.63 -4.53
C ASN A 109 -5.17 -12.43 -3.60
N PHE A 110 -6.36 -11.87 -3.33
CA PHE A 110 -6.51 -10.55 -2.74
C PHE A 110 -7.54 -10.58 -1.60
N PRO A 111 -7.40 -9.72 -0.58
CA PRO A 111 -8.45 -9.51 0.41
C PRO A 111 -9.72 -8.94 -0.26
N GLU A 112 -10.88 -9.19 0.33
CA GLU A 112 -12.18 -8.70 -0.15
C GLU A 112 -12.20 -7.18 -0.40
N ASN A 113 -11.53 -6.41 0.48
CA ASN A 113 -11.46 -4.95 0.39
C ASN A 113 -10.24 -4.42 -0.39
N TRP A 114 -9.58 -5.25 -1.22
CA TRP A 114 -8.39 -4.85 -1.97
C TRP A 114 -8.64 -3.66 -2.91
N ASP A 115 -9.74 -3.70 -3.66
CA ASP A 115 -10.06 -2.61 -4.60
C ASP A 115 -10.28 -1.29 -3.89
N GLU A 116 -10.89 -1.31 -2.70
CA GLU A 116 -11.08 -0.12 -1.90
C GLU A 116 -9.75 0.42 -1.38
N PHE A 117 -8.85 -0.45 -0.90
CA PHE A 117 -7.49 -0.07 -0.56
C PHE A 117 -6.77 0.62 -1.74
N CYS A 118 -6.83 0.03 -2.94
CA CYS A 118 -6.24 0.63 -4.14
C CYS A 118 -6.84 2.01 -4.45
N ARG A 119 -8.16 2.18 -4.32
CA ARG A 119 -8.82 3.49 -4.48
C ARG A 119 -8.33 4.51 -3.46
N LEU A 120 -8.18 4.13 -2.19
CA LEU A 120 -7.65 5.01 -1.15
C LEU A 120 -6.23 5.46 -1.47
N VAL A 121 -5.36 4.55 -1.93
CA VAL A 121 -3.98 4.86 -2.34
C VAL A 121 -3.96 5.79 -3.56
N ARG A 122 -4.80 5.53 -4.58
CA ARG A 122 -4.95 6.42 -5.74
C ARG A 122 -5.42 7.82 -5.32
N ARG A 123 -6.39 7.90 -4.40
CA ARG A 123 -6.96 9.16 -3.90
C ARG A 123 -5.90 9.97 -3.13
N VAL A 124 -5.15 9.35 -2.23
CA VAL A 124 -4.15 10.06 -1.42
C VAL A 124 -2.93 10.45 -2.26
N SER A 125 -2.50 9.62 -3.21
CA SER A 125 -1.36 9.91 -4.10
C SER A 125 -1.69 10.87 -5.24
N GLY A 126 -2.91 10.79 -5.79
CA GLY A 126 -3.26 11.43 -7.06
C GLY A 126 -2.61 10.72 -8.27
N LYS A 127 -2.19 9.46 -8.10
CA LYS A 127 -1.49 8.65 -9.12
C LYS A 127 -2.13 7.26 -9.25
N PRO A 128 -1.91 6.55 -10.37
CA PRO A 128 -2.38 5.17 -10.54
C PRO A 128 -1.77 4.21 -9.51
N PHE A 129 -2.55 3.24 -9.04
CA PHE A 129 -2.09 2.18 -8.14
C PHE A 129 -3.08 1.01 -8.16
N GLY A 130 -2.64 -0.21 -8.43
CA GLY A 130 -3.49 -1.39 -8.57
C GLY A 130 -4.04 -1.59 -9.97
#